data_AF-A0A2M7QI27-F1
#
_entry.id   AF-A0A2M7QI27-F1
#
_cell.length_a   1.000
_cell.length_b   1.000
_cell.length_c   1.000
_cell.angle_alpha   90.00
_cell.angle_beta   90.00
_cell.angle_gamma   90.00
#
_symmetry.space_group_name_H-M   'P 1'
#
loop_
_entity.id
_entity.type
_entity.pdbx_description
1 polymer ?
#
loop_
_entity_poly.entity_id
_entity_poly.type
_entity_poly.pdbx_seq_one_letter_code
_entity_poly.pdbx_strand_id
1 'polypeptide(L)'
;MPIHVYTKENHVVRKKVINYASYIALIIGAFLLFWSFYPVLSFELYSRFYMQDSLTSPVPSSELASSLKEASSVLGSYSVFSNNVRDFTQAHLWFPLQNSNTPAKNMNIKEYSISIPKLNITKARVVVGGEDLSKSLVHYLPKSLPGEYGNVAIFGHSTLPQLYNVTDYKTIFTYLPSLEVNDTILVQ
;
A
#
# COMPACT_ATOMS: atom_id res chain seq x y z
N MET A 1 -82.29 44.63 -5.19
CA MET A 1 -81.38 44.71 -4.02
C MET A 1 -80.63 43.39 -3.94
N PRO A 2 -79.28 43.37 -3.87
CA PRO A 2 -78.56 42.10 -3.78
C PRO A 2 -78.79 41.47 -2.39
N ILE A 3 -79.16 40.19 -2.38
CA ILE A 3 -79.69 39.47 -1.22
C ILE A 3 -78.57 38.84 -0.36
N HIS A 4 -77.33 38.83 -0.85
CA HIS A 4 -76.16 38.33 -0.12
C HIS A 4 -74.95 39.26 -0.30
N VAL A 5 -74.29 39.57 0.83
CA VAL A 5 -73.03 40.31 0.88
C VAL A 5 -71.97 39.35 1.42
N TYR A 6 -70.96 39.05 0.60
CA TYR A 6 -69.83 38.23 1.01
C TYR A 6 -68.87 39.08 1.85
N THR A 7 -68.62 38.66 3.09
CA THR A 7 -67.63 39.28 3.96
C THR A 7 -66.39 38.39 4.05
N LYS A 8 -65.22 38.99 3.87
CA LYS A 8 -63.94 38.28 3.87
C LYS A 8 -63.61 37.80 5.27
N GLU A 9 -63.41 36.49 5.42
CA GLU A 9 -63.07 35.91 6.72
C GLU A 9 -61.65 36.32 7.15
N ASN A 10 -61.55 36.93 8.33
CA ASN A 10 -60.31 37.49 8.86
C ASN A 10 -59.43 36.39 9.50
N HIS A 11 -58.70 35.63 8.71
CA HIS A 11 -57.72 34.63 9.19
C HIS A 11 -56.41 35.23 9.74
N VAL A 12 -56.45 36.46 10.28
CA VAL A 12 -55.27 37.24 10.68
C VAL A 12 -54.44 36.51 11.75
N VAL A 13 -55.10 35.86 12.72
CA VAL A 13 -54.44 35.11 13.80
C VAL A 13 -53.73 33.87 13.26
N ARG A 14 -54.41 33.06 12.42
CA ARG A 14 -53.80 31.86 11.81
C ARG A 14 -52.59 32.19 10.95
N LYS A 15 -52.66 33.27 10.16
CA LYS A 15 -51.54 33.74 9.33
C LYS A 15 -50.34 34.18 10.19
N LYS A 16 -50.58 34.88 11.30
CA LYS A 16 -49.52 35.27 12.24
C LYS A 16 -48.83 34.06 12.86
N VAL A 17 -49.58 33.05 13.32
CA VAL A 17 -49.02 31.83 13.92
C VAL A 17 -48.14 31.06 12.93
N ILE A 18 -48.59 30.90 11.68
CA ILE A 18 -47.80 30.22 10.64
C ILE A 18 -46.50 30.97 10.35
N ASN A 19 -46.55 32.31 10.29
CA ASN A 19 -45.35 33.12 10.08
C ASN A 19 -44.35 32.95 11.24
N TYR A 20 -44.81 32.99 12.50
CA TYR A 20 -43.94 32.76 13.66
C TYR A 20 -43.32 31.35 13.65
N ALA A 21 -44.12 30.32 13.34
CA ALA A 21 -43.62 28.95 13.22
C ALA A 21 -42.55 28.83 12.13
N SER A 22 -42.73 29.51 10.99
CA SER A 22 -41.73 29.53 9.91
C SER A 22 -40.42 30.20 10.34
N TYR A 23 -40.47 31.31 11.07
CA TYR A 23 -39.26 31.96 11.59
C TYR A 23 -38.54 31.10 12.63
N ILE A 24 -39.29 30.44 13.51
CA ILE A 24 -38.74 29.52 14.51
C ILE A 24 -38.04 28.36 13.80
N ALA A 25 -38.67 27.74 12.80
CA ALA A 25 -38.07 26.67 12.03
C ALA A 25 -36.78 27.11 11.30
N LEU A 26 -36.76 28.32 10.75
CA LEU A 26 -35.57 28.88 10.09
C LEU A 26 -34.43 29.10 11.08
N ILE A 27 -34.71 29.68 12.25
CA ILE A 27 -33.72 29.92 13.31
C ILE A 27 -33.15 28.59 13.82
N ILE A 28 -34.00 27.60 14.07
CA ILE A 28 -33.56 26.27 14.50
C ILE A 28 -32.70 25.61 13.42
N GLY A 29 -33.10 25.68 12.15
CA GLY A 29 -32.32 25.14 11.04
C GLY A 29 -30.95 25.79 10.91
N ALA A 30 -30.88 27.13 10.97
CA ALA A 30 -29.62 27.86 10.94
C ALA A 30 -28.72 27.51 12.14
N PHE A 31 -29.30 27.34 13.33
CA PHE A 31 -28.58 26.92 14.53
C PHE A 31 -27.99 25.52 14.38
N LEU A 32 -28.74 24.56 13.83
CA LEU A 32 -28.25 23.20 13.59
C LEU A 32 -27.12 23.16 12.57
N LEU A 33 -27.23 23.95 11.48
CA LEU A 33 -26.15 24.07 10.50
C LEU A 33 -24.91 24.67 11.16
N PHE A 34 -25.06 25.76 11.91
CA PHE A 34 -23.96 26.37 12.65
C PHE A 34 -23.32 25.34 13.59
N TRP A 35 -24.11 24.60 14.37
CA TRP A 35 -23.62 23.59 15.29
C TRP A 35 -22.84 22.47 14.59
N SER A 36 -23.30 22.03 13.41
CA SER A 36 -22.63 20.97 12.64
C SER A 36 -21.31 21.44 12.03
N PHE A 37 -21.26 22.67 11.52
CA PHE A 37 -20.08 23.18 10.82
C PHE A 37 -19.08 23.87 11.74
N TYR A 38 -19.50 24.34 12.91
CA TYR A 38 -18.67 25.09 13.83
C TYR A 38 -17.38 24.36 14.22
N PRO A 39 -17.37 23.06 14.58
CA PRO A 39 -16.14 22.37 14.97
C PRO A 39 -15.10 22.34 13.84
N VAL A 40 -15.54 22.10 12.61
CA VAL A 40 -14.67 22.02 11.42
C VAL A 40 -14.11 23.39 11.06
N LEU A 41 -14.99 24.40 10.98
CA LEU A 41 -14.57 25.77 10.68
C LEU A 41 -13.66 26.34 11.76
N SER A 42 -14.01 26.13 13.03
CA SER A 42 -13.21 26.59 14.17
C SER A 42 -11.83 25.94 14.17
N PHE A 43 -11.75 24.63 13.93
CA PHE A 43 -10.47 23.93 13.87
C PHE A 43 -9.61 24.43 12.72
N GLU A 44 -10.19 24.58 11.52
CA GLU A 44 -9.46 25.03 10.33
C GLU A 44 -8.96 26.49 10.46
N LEU A 45 -9.77 27.38 11.03
CA LEU A 45 -9.36 28.75 11.32
C LEU A 45 -8.26 28.79 12.39
N TYR A 46 -8.43 28.06 13.49
CA TYR A 46 -7.47 28.01 14.57
C TYR A 46 -6.14 27.39 14.14
N SER A 47 -6.19 26.31 13.35
CA SER A 47 -5.00 25.62 12.86
C SER A 47 -4.15 26.52 11.96
N ARG A 48 -4.78 27.24 11.03
CA ARG A 48 -4.11 28.18 10.13
C ARG A 48 -3.49 29.37 10.83
N PHE A 49 -4.19 29.96 11.80
CA PHE A 49 -3.71 31.20 12.44
C PHE A 49 -2.77 30.98 13.62
N TYR A 50 -2.88 29.86 14.35
CA TYR A 50 -2.16 29.66 15.62
C TYR A 50 -1.25 28.43 15.66
N MET A 51 -1.48 27.42 14.82
CA MET A 51 -0.83 26.11 14.96
C MET A 51 0.21 25.80 13.86
N GLN A 52 0.34 26.67 12.85
CA GLN A 52 1.10 26.37 11.64
C GLN A 52 2.64 26.32 11.85
N ASP A 53 3.16 26.92 12.93
CA ASP A 53 4.60 27.11 13.12
C ASP A 53 5.26 26.31 14.27
N SER A 54 4.52 25.63 15.15
CA SER A 54 5.11 25.07 16.39
C SER A 54 4.63 23.69 16.84
N LEU A 55 3.80 22.99 16.07
CA LEU A 55 3.33 21.65 16.46
C LEU A 55 3.87 20.56 15.54
N THR A 56 4.51 19.57 16.16
CA THR A 56 4.85 18.28 15.55
C THR A 56 3.57 17.48 15.33
N SER A 57 2.80 17.85 14.31
CA SER A 57 1.64 17.08 13.87
C SER A 57 2.12 15.86 13.06
N PRO A 58 1.61 14.64 13.33
CA PRO A 58 1.82 13.50 12.45
C PRO A 58 1.10 13.68 11.11
N VAL A 59 0.15 14.63 11.03
CA VAL A 59 -0.56 14.99 9.82
C VAL A 59 0.28 16.00 9.02
N PRO A 60 0.62 15.70 7.76
CA PRO A 60 1.46 16.54 6.92
C PRO A 60 0.83 17.90 6.64
N SER A 61 1.62 18.97 6.73
CA SER A 61 1.22 20.34 6.36
C SER A 61 1.42 20.65 4.87
N SER A 62 1.96 19.71 4.08
CA SER A 62 2.13 19.85 2.62
C SER A 62 1.33 18.79 1.88
N GLU A 63 1.01 19.02 0.59
CA GLU A 63 0.36 18.01 -0.27
C GLU A 63 1.13 16.69 -0.35
N LEU A 64 2.43 16.73 -0.01
CA LEU A 64 3.25 15.55 0.22
C LEU A 64 3.18 15.16 1.70
N ALA A 65 2.81 13.91 1.96
CA ALA A 65 2.78 13.41 3.31
C ALA A 65 4.18 13.46 3.98
N SER A 66 4.23 13.78 5.28
CA SER A 66 5.45 13.79 6.09
C SER A 66 6.16 12.44 6.03
N SER A 67 5.39 11.35 5.95
CA SER A 67 5.90 10.00 5.66
C SER A 67 6.59 9.87 4.30
N LEU A 68 6.16 10.59 3.27
CA LEU A 68 6.80 10.63 1.94
C LEU A 68 8.09 11.44 1.98
N LYS A 69 8.10 12.55 2.73
CA LYS A 69 9.30 13.37 2.94
C LYS A 69 10.36 12.61 3.74
N GLU A 70 9.96 11.87 4.78
CA GLU A 70 10.85 11.00 5.56
C GLU A 70 11.30 9.78 4.74
N ALA A 71 10.42 9.17 3.94
CA ALA A 71 10.79 8.11 3.00
C ALA A 71 11.79 8.58 1.93
N SER A 72 11.77 9.87 1.58
CA SER A 72 12.74 10.49 0.66
C SER A 72 14.03 10.98 1.33
N SER A 73 14.05 11.14 2.67
CA SER A 73 15.22 11.57 3.44
C SER A 73 16.11 10.42 3.88
N VAL A 74 15.57 9.20 4.00
CA VAL A 74 16.36 7.98 4.12
C VAL A 74 17.08 7.76 2.79
N LEU A 75 18.42 7.83 2.81
CA LEU A 75 19.39 7.79 1.69
C LEU A 75 19.14 6.71 0.61
N GLY A 76 18.06 6.88 -0.15
CA GLY A 76 17.52 5.91 -1.08
C GLY A 76 16.45 6.59 -1.91
N SER A 77 16.87 7.29 -2.96
CA SER A 77 15.97 7.90 -3.94
C SER A 77 15.21 6.80 -4.68
N TYR A 78 14.12 6.31 -4.09
CA TYR A 78 13.20 5.39 -4.73
C TYR A 78 11.89 6.13 -4.92
N SER A 79 11.55 6.35 -6.19
CA SER A 79 10.32 7.00 -6.65
C SER A 79 9.11 6.54 -5.83
N VAL A 80 8.53 7.46 -5.07
CA VAL A 80 7.52 7.19 -4.03
C VAL A 80 6.14 6.92 -4.64
N PHE A 81 6.05 5.99 -5.59
CA PHE A 81 4.79 5.45 -6.04
C PHE A 81 4.34 4.37 -5.07
N SER A 82 3.03 4.40 -4.75
CA SER A 82 2.29 3.44 -3.91
C SER A 82 2.80 2.01 -4.07
N ASN A 83 2.86 1.26 -2.97
CA ASN A 83 3.18 -0.18 -2.95
C ASN A 83 2.33 -0.99 -3.95
N ASN A 84 1.16 -0.48 -4.34
CA ASN A 84 0.26 -1.11 -5.30
C ASN A 84 0.74 -1.05 -6.77
N VAL A 85 1.78 -0.28 -7.08
CA VAL A 85 2.33 -0.12 -8.44
C VAL A 85 3.65 -0.88 -8.61
N ARG A 86 4.24 -1.38 -7.52
CA ARG A 86 5.53 -2.06 -7.56
C ARG A 86 5.36 -3.57 -7.66
N ASP A 87 6.00 -4.16 -8.66
CA ASP A 87 6.03 -5.60 -8.84
C ASP A 87 7.11 -6.23 -7.96
N PHE A 88 6.74 -6.66 -6.75
CA PHE A 88 7.66 -7.28 -5.81
C PHE A 88 8.18 -8.65 -6.25
N THR A 89 7.80 -9.16 -7.43
CA THR A 89 8.48 -10.32 -8.03
C THR A 89 9.84 -9.95 -8.58
N GLN A 90 10.16 -8.66 -8.72
CA GLN A 90 11.47 -8.21 -9.17
C GLN A 90 12.45 -8.10 -7.98
N ALA A 91 13.48 -8.94 -7.97
CA ALA A 91 14.45 -9.05 -6.88
C ALA A 91 15.25 -7.76 -6.62
N HIS A 92 15.49 -6.93 -7.64
CA HIS A 92 16.23 -5.66 -7.47
C HIS A 92 15.51 -4.68 -6.53
N LEU A 93 14.18 -4.78 -6.40
CA LEU A 93 13.42 -3.95 -5.48
C LEU A 93 13.68 -4.30 -4.02
N TRP A 94 14.15 -5.52 -3.73
CA TRP A 94 14.43 -5.99 -2.37
C TRP A 94 15.81 -5.54 -1.88
N PHE A 95 16.73 -5.25 -2.80
CA PHE A 95 18.13 -4.90 -2.52
C PHE A 95 18.52 -3.57 -3.13
N PRO A 96 17.88 -2.48 -2.71
CA PRO A 96 17.85 -1.27 -3.51
C PRO A 96 19.19 -0.50 -3.44
N LEU A 97 20.02 -0.78 -2.41
CA LEU A 97 21.37 -0.23 -2.23
C LEU A 97 22.45 -0.98 -3.05
N GLN A 98 22.13 -2.15 -3.61
CA GLN A 98 23.05 -2.89 -4.45
C GLN A 98 22.90 -2.41 -5.89
N ASN A 99 23.88 -1.61 -6.33
CA ASN A 99 23.91 -1.10 -7.69
C ASN A 99 24.10 -2.29 -8.67
N SER A 100 23.10 -2.58 -9.50
CA SER A 100 23.12 -3.65 -10.52
C SER A 100 24.28 -3.53 -11.53
N ASN A 101 25.05 -2.44 -11.46
CA ASN A 101 26.20 -2.15 -12.29
C ASN A 101 27.51 -2.81 -11.84
N THR A 102 27.54 -3.62 -10.77
CA THR A 102 28.69 -4.50 -10.57
C THR A 102 28.63 -5.59 -11.63
N PRO A 103 29.57 -5.63 -12.60
CA PRO A 103 29.54 -6.66 -13.62
C PRO A 103 29.61 -8.00 -12.90
N ALA A 104 28.54 -8.79 -12.99
CA ALA A 104 28.58 -10.18 -12.60
C ALA A 104 29.82 -10.75 -13.30
N LYS A 105 30.77 -11.26 -12.52
CA LYS A 105 31.95 -11.97 -13.05
C LYS A 105 31.44 -12.86 -14.18
N ASN A 106 31.95 -12.72 -15.41
CA ASN A 106 31.44 -13.42 -16.59
C ASN A 106 31.25 -14.90 -16.28
N MET A 107 30.02 -15.27 -15.89
CA MET A 107 29.68 -16.61 -15.48
C MET A 107 29.23 -17.34 -16.72
N ASN A 108 29.91 -18.43 -17.03
CA ASN A 108 29.61 -19.24 -18.21
C ASN A 108 28.22 -19.90 -18.09
N ILE A 109 27.74 -20.12 -16.87
CA ILE A 109 26.45 -20.74 -16.57
C ILE A 109 25.41 -19.65 -16.38
N LYS A 110 24.39 -19.63 -17.25
CA LYS A 110 23.26 -18.69 -17.20
C LYS A 110 22.08 -19.21 -16.39
N GLU A 111 21.94 -20.52 -16.32
CA GLU A 111 20.86 -21.18 -15.59
C GLU A 111 21.30 -22.57 -15.16
N TYR A 112 20.70 -23.05 -14.08
CA TYR A 112 20.84 -24.42 -13.58
C TYR A 112 19.52 -24.84 -12.95
N SER A 113 19.41 -26.10 -12.55
CA SER A 113 18.21 -26.62 -11.91
C SER A 113 18.49 -27.14 -10.51
N ILE A 114 17.52 -27.00 -9.62
CA ILE A 114 17.58 -27.57 -8.28
C ILE A 114 16.43 -28.54 -8.05
N SER A 115 16.70 -29.61 -7.30
CA SER A 115 15.66 -30.51 -6.80
C SER A 115 15.76 -30.62 -5.29
N ILE A 116 14.62 -30.50 -4.62
CA ILE A 116 14.49 -30.62 -3.16
C ILE A 116 13.46 -31.72 -2.91
N PRO A 117 13.88 -33.00 -2.81
CA PRO A 117 12.97 -34.13 -2.73
C PRO A 117 11.97 -34.04 -1.57
N LYS A 118 12.42 -33.52 -0.41
CA LYS A 118 11.57 -33.31 0.78
C LYS A 118 10.33 -32.45 0.50
N LEU A 119 10.48 -31.45 -0.39
CA LEU A 119 9.42 -30.51 -0.76
C LEU A 119 8.73 -30.89 -2.07
N ASN A 120 9.01 -32.08 -2.62
CA ASN A 120 8.58 -32.52 -3.94
C ASN A 120 8.98 -31.58 -5.10
N ILE A 121 9.98 -30.73 -4.90
CA ILE A 121 10.47 -29.83 -5.94
C ILE A 121 11.43 -30.60 -6.83
N THR A 122 11.09 -30.76 -8.11
CA THR A 122 11.91 -31.48 -9.09
C THR A 122 12.34 -30.57 -10.21
N LYS A 123 13.66 -30.45 -10.44
CA LYS A 123 14.27 -29.67 -11.54
C LYS A 123 13.71 -28.25 -11.66
N ALA A 124 13.52 -27.57 -10.54
CA ALA A 124 13.14 -26.16 -10.53
C ALA A 124 14.24 -25.31 -11.17
N ARG A 125 13.88 -24.50 -12.15
CA ARG A 125 14.81 -23.65 -12.90
C ARG A 125 15.28 -22.49 -12.03
N VAL A 126 16.59 -22.30 -11.98
CA VAL A 126 17.26 -21.18 -11.34
C VAL A 126 17.99 -20.35 -12.38
N VAL A 127 17.68 -19.06 -12.47
CA VAL A 127 18.33 -18.12 -13.39
C VAL A 127 19.44 -17.37 -12.66
N VAL A 128 20.65 -17.40 -13.23
CA VAL A 128 21.84 -16.73 -12.69
C VAL A 128 21.81 -15.26 -13.08
N GLY A 129 21.81 -14.37 -12.09
CA GLY A 129 21.70 -12.93 -12.33
C GLY A 129 20.33 -12.50 -12.87
N GLY A 130 19.29 -13.33 -12.70
CA GLY A 130 17.92 -12.97 -13.01
C GLY A 130 17.33 -11.99 -11.99
N GLU A 131 16.13 -11.49 -12.27
CA GLU A 131 15.40 -10.61 -11.34
C GLU A 131 13.96 -11.09 -11.10
N ASP A 132 13.33 -11.75 -12.07
CA ASP A 132 11.91 -12.08 -12.03
C ASP A 132 11.63 -13.43 -11.33
N LEU A 133 11.18 -13.34 -10.09
CA LEU A 133 10.81 -14.49 -9.24
C LEU A 133 9.47 -15.12 -9.63
N SER A 134 8.71 -14.52 -10.56
CA SER A 134 7.43 -15.08 -11.01
C SER A 134 7.59 -16.21 -12.02
N LYS A 135 8.76 -16.31 -12.67
CA LYS A 135 9.03 -17.24 -13.77
C LYS A 135 10.04 -18.32 -13.42
N SER A 136 10.87 -18.07 -12.42
CA SER A 136 11.97 -18.95 -12.04
C SER A 136 12.43 -18.63 -10.62
N LEU A 137 13.21 -19.53 -10.04
CA LEU A 137 14.05 -19.18 -8.92
C LEU A 137 15.19 -18.28 -9.40
N VAL A 138 15.65 -17.39 -8.54
CA VAL A 138 16.61 -16.35 -8.92
C VAL A 138 17.85 -16.45 -8.05
N HIS A 139 19.00 -16.66 -8.68
CA HIS A 139 20.29 -16.46 -8.04
C HIS A 139 20.71 -15.00 -8.24
N TYR A 140 20.21 -14.14 -7.37
CA TYR A 140 20.36 -12.68 -7.48
C TYR A 140 21.77 -12.24 -7.08
N LEU A 141 22.38 -11.34 -7.85
CA LEU A 141 23.76 -10.84 -7.68
C LEU A 141 24.78 -11.94 -7.35
N PRO A 142 24.94 -12.93 -8.25
CA PRO A 142 25.77 -14.09 -8.01
C PRO A 142 27.26 -13.71 -7.87
N LYS A 143 27.93 -14.26 -6.85
CA LYS A 143 29.38 -14.11 -6.62
C LYS A 143 30.17 -15.39 -6.87
N SER A 144 29.53 -16.54 -6.69
CA SER A 144 30.08 -17.89 -6.86
C SER A 144 28.97 -18.80 -7.37
N LEU A 145 29.31 -19.78 -8.20
CA LEU A 145 28.34 -20.79 -8.66
C LEU A 145 28.26 -21.98 -7.70
N PRO A 146 27.17 -22.76 -7.72
CA PRO A 146 27.13 -24.04 -7.02
C PRO A 146 28.33 -24.92 -7.41
N GLY A 147 29.06 -25.43 -6.42
CA GLY A 147 30.29 -26.21 -6.61
C GLY A 147 31.58 -25.39 -6.63
N GLU A 148 31.51 -24.05 -6.68
CA GLU A 148 32.65 -23.17 -6.49
C GLU A 148 32.80 -22.76 -5.02
N TYR A 149 33.98 -22.22 -4.67
CA TYR A 149 34.21 -21.66 -3.34
C TYR A 149 33.40 -20.38 -3.14
N GLY A 150 32.47 -20.41 -2.17
CA GLY A 150 31.64 -19.28 -1.80
C GLY A 150 30.26 -19.71 -1.32
N ASN A 151 29.39 -18.72 -1.09
CA ASN A 151 28.00 -18.94 -0.68
C ASN A 151 27.08 -18.65 -1.86
N VAL A 152 26.12 -19.54 -2.08
CA VAL A 152 25.07 -19.39 -3.09
C VAL A 152 23.77 -19.00 -2.40
N ALA A 153 23.16 -17.92 -2.86
CA ALA A 153 21.85 -17.46 -2.37
C ALA A 153 20.82 -17.57 -3.51
N ILE A 154 19.76 -18.34 -3.28
CA ILE A 154 18.67 -18.53 -4.23
C ILE A 154 17.39 -17.96 -3.62
N PHE A 155 16.70 -17.15 -4.39
CA PHE A 155 15.45 -16.52 -4.01
C PHE A 155 14.28 -17.15 -4.76
N GLY A 156 13.13 -17.22 -4.09
CA GLY A 156 11.86 -17.71 -4.61
C GLY A 156 10.73 -17.22 -3.72
N HIS A 157 9.49 -17.29 -4.23
CA HIS A 157 8.32 -16.85 -3.47
C HIS A 157 7.65 -17.98 -2.67
N SER A 158 7.02 -17.56 -1.59
CA SER A 158 6.14 -18.35 -0.75
C SER A 158 4.76 -17.70 -0.67
N THR A 159 3.75 -18.52 -0.42
CA THR A 159 2.38 -18.08 -0.17
C THR A 159 1.80 -18.82 1.03
N LEU A 160 0.50 -18.65 1.27
CA LEU A 160 -0.21 -19.47 2.25
C LEU A 160 -0.21 -20.94 1.81
N PRO A 161 -0.04 -21.91 2.74
CA PRO A 161 -0.04 -23.35 2.42
C PRO A 161 -1.24 -23.83 1.60
N GLN A 162 -2.41 -23.21 1.78
CA GLN A 162 -3.64 -23.51 1.04
C GLN A 162 -3.57 -23.13 -0.45
N LEU A 163 -2.66 -22.24 -0.82
CA LEU A 163 -2.45 -21.75 -2.19
C LEU A 163 -1.18 -22.35 -2.83
N TYR A 164 -0.59 -23.36 -2.20
CA TYR A 164 0.65 -23.96 -2.68
C TYR A 164 0.45 -24.71 -4.00
N ASN A 165 1.35 -24.45 -4.94
CA ASN A 165 1.52 -25.23 -6.15
C ASN A 165 3.02 -25.39 -6.49
N VAL A 166 3.49 -26.64 -6.49
CA VAL A 166 4.89 -26.99 -6.77
C VAL A 166 5.38 -26.54 -8.15
N THR A 167 4.48 -26.41 -9.14
CA THR A 167 4.84 -25.98 -10.50
C THR A 167 4.86 -24.47 -10.66
N ASP A 168 4.33 -23.72 -9.68
CA ASP A 168 4.25 -22.26 -9.72
C ASP A 168 5.37 -21.63 -8.89
N TYR A 169 6.28 -20.92 -9.55
CA TYR A 169 7.41 -20.22 -8.92
C TYR A 169 6.97 -19.14 -7.92
N LYS A 170 5.73 -18.64 -8.01
CA LYS A 170 5.16 -17.73 -7.01
C LYS A 170 4.88 -18.40 -5.67
N THR A 171 4.85 -19.73 -5.62
CA THR A 171 4.47 -20.48 -4.41
C THR A 171 5.44 -21.61 -4.07
N ILE A 172 6.43 -21.87 -4.93
CA ILE A 172 7.33 -23.03 -4.87
C ILE A 172 8.07 -23.18 -3.53
N PHE A 173 8.39 -22.07 -2.85
CA PHE A 173 9.10 -22.08 -1.56
C PHE A 173 8.18 -21.93 -0.34
N THR A 174 6.88 -22.15 -0.48
CA THR A 174 5.91 -22.12 0.64
C THR A 174 6.31 -23.04 1.79
N TYR A 175 6.82 -24.24 1.49
CA TYR A 175 7.23 -25.22 2.50
C TYR A 175 8.72 -25.21 2.82
N LEU A 176 9.47 -24.19 2.39
CA LEU A 176 10.89 -24.07 2.71
C LEU A 176 11.20 -24.12 4.22
N PRO A 177 10.37 -23.54 5.13
CA PRO A 177 10.56 -23.67 6.58
C PRO A 177 10.41 -25.09 7.13
N SER A 178 9.87 -26.04 6.37
CA SER A 178 9.74 -27.44 6.80
C SER A 178 11.00 -28.29 6.54
N LEU A 179 12.04 -27.69 5.97
CA LEU A 179 13.34 -28.33 5.79
C LEU A 179 14.06 -28.48 7.13
N GLU A 180 14.69 -29.63 7.30
CA GLU A 180 15.48 -29.98 8.48
C GLU A 180 16.97 -30.10 8.12
N VAL A 181 17.82 -30.10 9.15
CA VAL A 181 19.25 -30.37 8.96
C VAL A 181 19.43 -31.77 8.36
N ASN A 182 20.30 -31.88 7.34
CA ASN A 182 20.56 -33.07 6.53
C ASN A 182 19.54 -33.35 5.40
N ASP A 183 18.52 -32.52 5.20
CA ASP A 183 17.71 -32.60 3.99
C ASP A 183 18.57 -32.30 2.75
N THR A 184 18.33 -33.05 1.67
CA THR A 184 19.17 -33.00 0.47
C THR A 184 18.66 -31.97 -0.52
N ILE A 185 19.58 -31.16 -1.05
CA ILE A 185 19.34 -30.27 -2.19
C ILE A 185 20.27 -30.73 -3.31
N LEU A 186 19.68 -31.11 -4.45
CA LEU A 186 20.41 -31.57 -5.62
C LEU A 186 20.50 -30.44 -6.63
N VAL A 187 21.70 -30.21 -7.18
CA VAL A 187 21.96 -29.21 -8.22
C VAL A 187 22.34 -29.94 -9.51
N GLN A 188 21.75 -29.55 -10.64
CA GLN A 188 21.97 -30.14 -11.97
C GLN A 188 22.12 -29.07 -13.03
#